data_AF-A0A1I4WP20-F1
#
_entry.id   AF-A0A1I4WP20-F1
#
_cell.length_a   1.000
_cell.length_b   1.000
_cell.length_c   1.000
_cell.angle_alpha   90.00
_cell.angle_beta   90.00
_cell.angle_gamma   90.00
#
_symmetry.space_group_name_H-M   'P 1'
#
loop_
_entity.id
_entity.type
_entity.pdbx_description
1 polymer ?
#
loop_
_entity_poly.entity_id
_entity_poly.type
_entity_poly.pdbx_seq_one_letter_code
_entity_poly.pdbx_strand_id
1 'polypeptide(L)'
;MEGNYMQQNLVYDALENYALLSFKEIDPAAVWEFPYFKTIFSNGDPMRDANPIFSARNKKDGTVFKIILDEDQGELHTYIHQGVEEKVTVYLMDQTTYLNKLKGLFAEIAGHCAGYKID
;
A
#
# COMPACT_ATOMS: atom_id res chain seq x y z
N MET A 1 10.54 10.39 -3.23
CA MET A 1 9.80 10.71 -4.47
C MET A 1 9.36 12.14 -4.35
N GLU A 2 9.85 13.00 -5.24
CA GLU A 2 9.31 14.34 -5.43
C GLU A 2 8.55 14.31 -6.75
N GLY A 3 7.23 14.52 -6.74
CA GLY A 3 6.40 14.46 -7.94
C GLY A 3 4.92 14.25 -7.65
N ASN A 4 4.05 14.84 -8.49
CA ASN A 4 2.60 14.73 -8.37
C ASN A 4 2.11 13.45 -9.05
N TYR A 5 1.75 12.42 -8.28
CA TYR A 5 1.25 11.15 -8.80
C TYR A 5 -0.09 11.26 -9.53
N MET A 6 -0.86 12.32 -9.30
CA MET A 6 -2.12 12.59 -10.02
C MET A 6 -1.84 13.00 -11.48
N GLN A 7 -0.64 13.48 -11.77
CA GLN A 7 -0.28 14.05 -13.08
C GLN A 7 0.84 13.28 -13.79
N GLN A 8 1.55 12.41 -13.08
CA GLN A 8 2.73 11.72 -13.59
C GLN A 8 2.61 10.20 -13.44
N ASN A 9 2.41 9.52 -14.57
CA ASN A 9 2.28 8.05 -14.63
C ASN A 9 3.46 7.34 -13.96
N LEU A 10 4.69 7.81 -14.18
CA LEU A 10 5.88 7.22 -13.56
C LEU A 10 5.85 7.27 -12.03
N VAL A 11 5.32 8.35 -11.46
CA VAL A 11 5.21 8.50 -10.00
C VAL A 11 4.12 7.58 -9.47
N TYR A 12 2.99 7.48 -10.17
CA TYR A 12 1.91 6.56 -9.82
C TYR A 12 2.36 5.10 -9.87
N ASP A 13 2.97 4.66 -10.97
CA ASP A 13 3.43 3.28 -11.15
C ASP A 13 4.47 2.91 -10.09
N ALA A 14 5.32 3.86 -9.72
CA ALA A 14 6.28 3.64 -8.66
C ALA A 14 5.58 3.57 -7.29
N LEU A 15 4.58 4.41 -6.98
CA LEU A 15 3.75 4.28 -5.77
C LEU A 15 3.03 2.94 -5.70
N GLU A 16 2.54 2.42 -6.82
CA GLU A 16 1.90 1.09 -6.90
C GLU A 16 2.88 -0.03 -6.53
N ASN A 17 4.12 0.06 -7.02
CA ASN A 17 5.20 -0.84 -6.61
C ASN A 17 5.55 -0.68 -5.12
N TYR A 18 5.57 0.55 -4.60
CA TYR A 18 5.77 0.81 -3.16
C TYR A 18 4.67 0.18 -2.30
N ALA A 19 3.40 0.26 -2.72
CA ALA A 19 2.29 -0.38 -2.03
C ALA A 19 2.40 -1.91 -1.98
N LEU A 20 2.81 -2.53 -3.09
CA LEU A 20 3.04 -3.97 -3.12
C LEU A 20 4.11 -4.42 -2.11
N LEU A 21 5.18 -3.64 -1.95
CA LEU A 21 6.21 -3.91 -0.93
C LEU A 21 5.63 -3.81 0.47
N SER A 22 4.83 -2.79 0.77
CA SER A 22 4.17 -2.64 2.07
C SER A 22 3.29 -3.83 2.42
N PHE A 23 2.51 -4.37 1.46
CA PHE A 23 1.68 -5.54 1.72
C PHE A 23 2.51 -6.78 2.03
N LYS A 24 3.61 -6.99 1.30
CA LYS A 24 4.55 -8.09 1.60
C LYS A 24 5.18 -7.96 2.98
N GLU A 25 5.34 -6.75 3.51
CA GLU A 25 5.86 -6.56 4.86
C GLU A 25 4.83 -6.83 5.96
N ILE A 26 3.55 -6.53 5.70
CA ILE A 26 2.45 -6.80 6.64
C ILE A 26 2.31 -8.29 6.93
N ASP A 27 2.40 -9.14 5.91
CA ASP A 27 2.47 -10.59 6.04
C ASP A 27 3.45 -11.16 4.99
N PRO A 28 4.73 -11.36 5.34
CA PRO A 28 5.75 -11.88 4.42
C PRO A 28 5.50 -13.30 3.95
N ALA A 29 4.68 -14.07 4.69
CA ALA A 29 4.34 -15.44 4.35
C ALA A 29 3.05 -15.52 3.51
N ALA A 30 2.30 -14.42 3.36
CA ALA A 30 1.08 -14.40 2.58
C ALA A 30 1.35 -14.39 1.07
N VAL A 31 0.46 -15.09 0.36
CA VAL A 31 0.34 -14.94 -1.08
C VAL A 31 -0.68 -13.83 -1.34
N TRP A 32 -0.20 -12.73 -1.91
CA TRP A 32 -0.99 -11.54 -2.17
C TRP A 32 -1.56 -11.54 -3.59
N GLU A 33 -2.86 -11.22 -3.71
CA GLU A 33 -3.48 -10.81 -4.96
C GLU A 33 -3.44 -9.28 -5.05
N PHE A 34 -2.74 -8.74 -6.05
CA PHE A 34 -2.52 -7.30 -6.22
C PHE A 34 -2.42 -6.93 -7.71
N PRO A 35 -3.02 -5.81 -8.17
CA PRO A 35 -4.01 -5.01 -7.44
C PRO A 35 -5.33 -5.78 -7.31
N TYR A 36 -5.93 -5.80 -6.12
CA TYR A 36 -7.18 -6.53 -5.88
C TYR A 36 -8.41 -5.76 -6.41
N PHE A 37 -8.51 -4.47 -6.10
CA PHE A 37 -9.44 -3.56 -6.77
C PHE A 37 -8.71 -2.86 -7.91
N LYS A 38 -9.07 -3.23 -9.15
CA LYS A 38 -8.56 -2.59 -10.36
C LYS A 38 -9.70 -1.89 -11.07
N THR A 39 -9.81 -0.58 -10.88
CA THR A 39 -10.80 0.24 -11.57
C THR A 39 -10.21 0.68 -12.91
N ILE A 40 -10.83 0.24 -14.01
CA ILE A 40 -10.46 0.63 -15.38
C ILE A 40 -11.67 1.28 -16.05
N PHE A 41 -11.42 2.28 -16.87
CA PHE A 41 -12.42 2.80 -17.81
C PHE A 41 -12.76 1.73 -18.85
N SER A 42 -13.89 1.89 -19.53
CA SER A 42 -14.34 0.95 -20.58
C SER A 42 -13.37 0.85 -21.76
N ASN A 43 -12.47 1.82 -21.93
CA ASN A 43 -11.41 1.81 -22.94
C ASN A 43 -10.12 1.08 -22.48
N GLY A 44 -10.11 0.55 -21.25
CA GLY A 44 -8.97 -0.17 -20.67
C GLY A 44 -7.98 0.70 -19.91
N ASP A 45 -8.14 2.03 -19.93
CA ASP A 45 -7.26 2.92 -19.18
C ASP A 45 -7.53 2.82 -17.68
N PRO A 46 -6.49 2.80 -16.83
CA PRO A 46 -6.67 2.81 -15.38
C PRO A 46 -7.36 4.09 -14.92
N MET A 47 -8.36 3.95 -14.06
CA MET A 47 -9.06 5.09 -13.45
C MET A 47 -8.20 5.62 -12.29
N ARG A 48 -7.44 6.68 -12.57
CA ARG A 48 -6.43 7.29 -11.66
C ARG A 48 -6.89 8.58 -10.98
N ASP A 49 -8.10 9.04 -11.27
CA ASP A 49 -8.61 10.40 -10.95
C ASP A 49 -9.24 10.55 -9.55
N ALA A 50 -9.29 9.47 -8.76
CA ALA A 50 -9.74 9.48 -7.38
C ALA A 50 -8.58 9.03 -6.48
N ASN A 51 -8.44 9.64 -5.29
CA ASN A 51 -7.47 9.29 -4.22
C ASN A 51 -6.89 7.89 -4.42
N PRO A 52 -5.60 7.72 -4.78
CA PRO A 52 -5.06 6.44 -5.20
C PRO A 52 -5.40 5.36 -4.17
N ILE A 53 -6.14 4.35 -4.62
CA ILE A 53 -6.49 3.19 -3.80
C ILE A 53 -5.58 2.04 -4.23
N PHE A 54 -4.55 1.79 -3.44
CA PHE A 54 -3.75 0.57 -3.58
C PHE A 54 -4.38 -0.52 -2.74
N SER A 55 -4.62 -1.70 -3.30
CA SER A 55 -5.31 -2.75 -2.57
C SER A 55 -4.77 -4.14 -2.86
N ALA A 56 -4.66 -4.95 -1.82
CA ALA A 56 -4.25 -6.34 -1.93
C ALA A 56 -5.17 -7.23 -1.10
N ARG A 57 -5.39 -8.45 -1.57
CA ARG A 57 -6.08 -9.50 -0.82
C ARG A 57 -5.10 -10.60 -0.44
N ASN A 58 -5.06 -10.95 0.84
CA ASN A 58 -4.35 -12.12 1.32
C ASN A 58 -5.16 -13.36 0.92
N LYS A 59 -4.56 -14.23 0.08
CA LYS A 59 -5.25 -15.43 -0.41
C LYS A 59 -5.47 -16.49 0.67
N LYS A 60 -4.75 -16.42 1.79
CA LYS A 60 -4.83 -17.40 2.88
C LYS A 60 -6.11 -17.25 3.69
N ASP A 61 -6.43 -16.03 4.10
CA ASP A 61 -7.53 -15.73 5.03
C ASP A 61 -8.62 -14.84 4.41
N GLY A 62 -8.39 -14.36 3.19
CA GLY A 62 -9.31 -13.48 2.49
C GLY A 62 -9.27 -12.03 2.97
N THR A 63 -8.38 -11.66 3.89
CA THR A 63 -8.26 -10.29 4.40
C THR A 63 -7.84 -9.36 3.27
N VAL A 64 -8.53 -8.23 3.16
CA VAL A 64 -8.28 -7.20 2.17
C VAL A 64 -7.64 -5.99 2.84
N PHE A 65 -6.55 -5.50 2.26
CA PHE A 65 -5.86 -4.29 2.70
C PHE A 65 -6.02 -3.22 1.64
N LYS A 66 -6.29 -1.98 2.07
CA LYS A 66 -6.40 -0.80 1.21
C LYS A 66 -5.51 0.31 1.77
N ILE A 67 -4.73 0.94 0.91
CA ILE A 67 -4.02 2.19 1.20
C ILE A 67 -4.68 3.25 0.33
N ILE A 68 -5.22 4.29 0.95
CA ILE A 68 -5.85 5.42 0.30
C ILE A 68 -4.95 6.62 0.57
N LEU A 69 -4.41 7.23 -0.48
CA LEU A 69 -3.69 8.49 -0.34
C LEU A 69 -4.67 9.65 -0.36
N ASP A 70 -4.63 10.46 0.70
CA ASP A 70 -5.45 11.65 0.86
C ASP A 70 -4.57 12.79 1.37
N GLU A 71 -4.29 13.75 0.49
CA GLU A 71 -3.34 14.84 0.78
C GLU A 71 -3.85 15.82 1.84
N ASP A 72 -5.15 15.78 2.17
CA ASP A 72 -5.72 16.55 3.27
C ASP A 72 -5.47 15.88 4.64
N GLN A 73 -4.91 14.67 4.66
CA GLN A 73 -4.65 13.87 5.87
C GLN A 73 -3.17 13.86 6.23
N GLY A 74 -2.77 14.73 7.17
CA GLY A 74 -1.39 14.79 7.67
C GLY A 74 -0.94 13.63 8.56
N GLU A 75 -1.82 12.67 8.86
CA GLU A 75 -1.57 11.57 9.80
C GLU A 75 -2.11 10.23 9.27
N LEU A 76 -1.59 9.11 9.79
CA LEU A 76 -2.12 7.79 9.47
C LEU A 76 -3.39 7.52 10.27
N HIS A 77 -4.49 7.31 9.55
CA HIS A 77 -5.72 6.74 10.10
C HIS A 77 -5.89 5.28 9.68
N THR A 78 -6.25 4.42 10.63
CA THR A 78 -6.53 3.00 10.38
C THR A 78 -7.99 2.70 10.65
N TYR A 79 -8.67 2.09 9.67
CA TYR A 79 -10.05 1.62 9.81
C TYR A 79 -10.09 0.12 9.59
N ILE A 80 -10.72 -0.61 10.50
CA ILE A 80 -10.93 -2.05 10.36
C ILE A 80 -12.44 -2.30 10.29
N HIS A 81 -12.88 -2.83 9.16
CA HIS A 81 -14.23 -3.32 8.98
C HIS A 81 -14.21 -4.85 8.94
N GLN A 82 -15.07 -5.48 9.74
CA GLN A 82 -15.23 -6.93 9.75
C GLN A 82 -16.66 -7.26 9.31
N GLY A 83 -16.80 -7.58 8.02
CA GLY A 83 -18.03 -8.08 7.44
C GLY A 83 -18.17 -9.58 7.63
N VAL A 84 -19.30 -10.13 7.15
CA VAL A 84 -19.57 -11.58 7.18
C VAL A 84 -18.63 -12.33 6.23
N GLU A 85 -18.22 -11.71 5.12
CA GLU A 85 -17.44 -12.35 4.05
C GLU A 85 -16.00 -11.83 3.96
N GLU A 86 -15.73 -10.61 4.43
CA GLU A 86 -14.40 -10.00 4.34
C GLU A 86 -14.02 -9.17 5.56
N LYS A 87 -12.73 -9.24 5.91
CA LYS A 87 -12.08 -8.28 6.80
C LYS A 87 -11.33 -7.27 5.94
N VAL A 88 -11.65 -5.99 6.08
CA VAL A 88 -11.01 -4.90 5.34
C VAL A 88 -10.24 -4.01 6.31
N THR A 89 -8.95 -3.82 6.05
CA THR A 89 -8.11 -2.84 6.75
C THR A 89 -7.79 -1.71 5.79
N VAL A 90 -8.14 -0.47 6.16
CA VAL A 90 -7.89 0.74 5.37
C VAL A 90 -6.86 1.60 6.09
N TYR A 91 -5.81 1.99 5.39
CA TYR A 91 -4.84 3.00 5.81
C TYR A 91 -5.06 4.26 4.99
N LEU A 92 -5.36 5.38 5.65
CA LEU A 92 -5.58 6.69 5.03
C LEU A 92 -4.49 7.65 5.51
N MET A 93 -3.75 8.27 4.59
CA MET A 93 -2.70 9.24 4.90
C MET A 93 -2.24 9.99 3.64
N ASP A 94 -1.55 11.11 3.80
CA ASP A 94 -0.86 11.80 2.70
C ASP A 94 0.36 11.01 2.17
N GLN A 95 0.85 11.37 0.98
CA GLN A 95 2.00 10.72 0.36
C GLN A 95 3.29 10.82 1.20
N THR A 96 3.55 11.96 1.84
CA THR A 96 4.77 12.19 2.63
C THR A 96 4.80 11.30 3.87
N THR A 97 3.68 11.24 4.59
CA THR A 97 3.45 10.37 5.75
C THR A 97 3.62 8.91 5.36
N TYR A 98 3.04 8.50 4.23
CA TYR A 98 3.18 7.14 3.71
C TYR A 98 4.64 6.77 3.45
N LEU A 99 5.37 7.62 2.73
CA LEU A 99 6.79 7.39 2.41
C LEU A 99 7.68 7.38 3.67
N ASN A 100 7.40 8.22 4.65
CA ASN A 100 8.18 8.29 5.89
C ASN A 100 8.00 7.06 6.77
N LYS A 101 6.77 6.54 6.89
CA LYS A 101 6.52 5.31 7.66
C LYS A 101 7.28 4.10 7.10
N LEU A 102 7.31 3.96 5.77
CA LEU A 102 8.05 2.87 5.14
C LEU A 102 9.56 3.01 5.31
N LYS A 103 10.11 4.22 5.20
CA LYS A 103 11.54 4.45 5.50
C LYS A 103 11.88 4.03 6.93
N GLY A 104 11.01 4.34 7.89
CA GLY A 104 11.16 3.90 9.28
C GLY A 104 11.18 2.37 9.39
N LEU A 105 10.21 1.70 8.76
CA LEU A 105 10.11 0.24 8.75
C LEU A 105 11.34 -0.44 8.12
N PHE A 106 11.81 0.04 6.97
CA PHE A 106 13.04 -0.48 6.35
C PHE A 106 14.27 -0.29 7.22
N ALA A 107 14.37 0.83 7.96
CA ALA A 107 15.46 1.05 8.90
C ALA A 107 15.41 0.07 10.08
N GLU A 108 14.21 -0.24 10.60
CA GLU A 108 14.00 -1.24 11.65
C GLU A 108 14.37 -2.66 11.19
N ILE A 109 13.99 -3.03 9.97
CA ILE A 109 14.33 -4.33 9.35
C ILE A 109 15.84 -4.42 9.10
N ALA A 110 16.45 -3.39 8.51
CA ALA A 110 17.91 -3.35 8.27
C ALA A 110 18.69 -3.41 9.59
N GLY A 111 18.20 -2.76 10.65
CA GLY A 111 18.74 -2.86 12.00
C GLY A 111 18.64 -4.27 12.59
N HIS A 112 17.54 -4.99 12.35
CA HIS A 112 17.39 -6.40 12.73
C HIS A 112 18.30 -7.33 11.92
N CYS A 113 18.46 -7.09 10.62
CA CYS A 113 19.35 -7.87 9.76
C CYS A 113 20.84 -7.65 10.06
N ALA A 114 21.23 -6.45 10.54
CA ALA A 114 22.61 -6.15 10.95
C ALA A 114 23.07 -6.92 12.21
N GLY A 115 22.16 -7.63 12.90
CA GLY A 115 22.47 -8.53 14.01
C GLY A 115 22.90 -9.94 13.59
N TYR A 116 22.74 -10.31 12.32
CA TYR A 116 23.24 -11.58 11.79
C TYR A 116 24.62 -11.37 11.18
N LYS A 117 25.67 -11.71 11.95
CA LYS A 117 26.95 -12.08 11.35
C LYS A 117 26.71 -13.36 10.56
N ILE A 118 26.82 -13.25 9.24
CA ILE A 118 27.04 -14.42 8.40
C ILE A 118 28.50 -14.78 8.63
N ASP A 119 28.74 -15.89 9.33
CA ASP A 119 30.03 -16.57 9.34
C ASP A 119 30.32 -17.16 7.95
#